data_AF-A0A9P5XXR4-F1
#
_entry.id   AF-A0A9P5XXR4-F1
#
_cell.length_a   1.000
_cell.length_b   1.000
_cell.length_c   1.000
_cell.angle_alpha   90.00
_cell.angle_beta   90.00
_cell.angle_gamma   90.00
#
_symmetry.space_group_name_H-M   'P 1'
#
loop_
_entity.id
_entity.type
_entity.pdbx_description
1 polymer ?
#
loop_
_entity_poly.entity_id
_entity_poly.type
_entity_poly.pdbx_seq_one_letter_code
_entity_poly.pdbx_strand_id
1 'polypeptide(L)'
;MGISWEWVQCCMFNPQTEDNLPFCGHVGGTLVMKELTVPWTHWYSGGNINEFIASLGSTRTTPSKCDPHNALYDSLFTPPSGPEFSLLGRAEEFEAVVSVSINKWYNSRWAHDFLDSKKPLGTITTVIKQWVGHILLNRSMNIATSATSSAQVKTATEINGIPTTMFCNLKALTLNGLLPSVAPPKALATAKDMYVSGVAKLQLSLFYDDISSEPATRKLAVQGCEGPFAFPVIEPGIEDIRAIGALLEHATTATLIPAKAIVSLLMVDFYNPLYSARRMSLMKHVPDSAQFDVNTKTYNVIEQFTANVRASPGASDPASPEYEVLQLLDTPDDQYVAKFTERVNSYLKRVASRFATNEITRQAAIDEYMLFAEGRRRLYKGFEDSKPDGAGLDEFRLTLPIAMQPDPFILTNMTETGEIQVMPEEEAVIFKEPLRKSRDTPGSHPVVRWASRGGCPARRR
;
A
#
# COMPACT_ATOMS: atom_id res chain seq x y z
N MET A 1 -25.10 -18.45 5.02
CA MET A 1 -23.86 -17.70 4.76
C MET A 1 -22.73 -18.41 5.49
N GLY A 2 -22.03 -19.29 4.78
CA GLY A 2 -21.02 -20.18 5.36
C GLY A 2 -20.24 -20.80 4.22
N ILE A 3 -19.38 -19.99 3.62
CA ILE A 3 -18.33 -20.46 2.70
C ILE A 3 -17.02 -20.07 3.37
N SER A 4 -16.13 -21.04 3.47
CA SER A 4 -14.91 -21.04 4.26
C SER A 4 -13.89 -20.00 3.79
N TRP A 5 -13.81 -18.88 4.50
CA TRP A 5 -12.75 -17.87 4.39
C TRP A 5 -11.64 -18.07 5.45
N GLU A 6 -11.68 -19.18 6.18
CA GLU A 6 -10.69 -19.57 7.21
C GLU A 6 -9.27 -19.81 6.65
N TRP A 7 -9.11 -19.98 5.34
CA TRP A 7 -7.82 -20.35 4.72
C TRP A 7 -6.85 -19.18 4.53
N VAL A 8 -7.35 -17.96 4.28
CA VAL A 8 -6.49 -16.75 4.17
C VAL A 8 -6.03 -16.29 5.56
N GLN A 9 -6.83 -16.59 6.60
CA GLN A 9 -6.60 -16.18 7.99
C GLN A 9 -5.34 -16.78 8.64
N CYS A 10 -4.92 -18.00 8.26
CA CYS A 10 -3.79 -18.67 8.91
C CYS A 10 -2.42 -18.25 8.37
N CYS A 11 -2.30 -17.90 7.09
CA CYS A 11 -0.97 -17.69 6.47
C CYS A 11 -0.36 -16.31 6.81
N MET A 12 -1.17 -15.35 7.20
CA MET A 12 -0.77 -13.96 7.30
C MET A 12 -0.12 -13.60 8.65
N PHE A 13 -0.51 -14.33 9.70
CA PHE A 13 0.04 -14.21 11.06
C PHE A 13 0.81 -15.47 11.49
N ASN A 14 1.02 -16.38 10.54
CA ASN A 14 1.94 -17.48 10.73
C ASN A 14 3.35 -16.92 10.49
N PRO A 15 4.26 -16.97 11.49
CA PRO A 15 5.64 -16.50 11.34
C PRO A 15 6.39 -17.09 10.14
N GLN A 16 5.95 -18.24 9.63
CA GLN A 16 6.55 -18.91 8.46
C GLN A 16 6.16 -18.26 7.12
N THR A 17 5.07 -17.50 7.08
CA THR A 17 4.45 -16.98 5.86
C THR A 17 4.10 -15.49 5.92
N GLU A 18 4.18 -14.86 7.12
CA GLU A 18 4.16 -13.41 7.31
C GLU A 18 5.28 -12.78 6.47
N ASP A 19 4.94 -11.72 5.72
CA ASP A 19 5.82 -10.96 4.81
C ASP A 19 6.41 -11.71 3.60
N ASN A 20 6.13 -13.00 3.39
CA ASN A 20 6.82 -13.83 2.39
C ASN A 20 5.95 -14.41 1.26
N LEU A 21 4.69 -13.99 1.12
CA LEU A 21 3.72 -14.58 0.19
C LEU A 21 3.12 -13.55 -0.79
N PRO A 22 2.65 -14.00 -1.97
CA PRO A 22 1.89 -13.17 -2.91
C PRO A 22 0.59 -12.61 -2.31
N PHE A 23 0.16 -13.06 -1.14
CA PHE A 23 -0.96 -12.54 -0.39
C PHE A 23 -0.56 -11.61 0.78
N CYS A 24 0.71 -11.19 0.87
CA CYS A 24 1.18 -10.20 1.84
C CYS A 24 0.71 -8.77 1.54
N GLY A 25 -0.11 -8.57 0.50
CA GLY A 25 -0.98 -7.39 0.39
C GLY A 25 -2.31 -7.57 1.13
N HIS A 26 -2.69 -8.80 1.48
CA HIS A 26 -3.98 -9.18 2.07
C HIS A 26 -3.85 -9.43 3.57
N VAL A 27 -3.26 -8.45 4.25
CA VAL A 27 -2.79 -8.53 5.63
C VAL A 27 -3.96 -8.25 6.61
N GLY A 28 -5.14 -8.81 6.35
CA GLY A 28 -6.25 -8.77 7.31
C GLY A 28 -7.21 -9.97 7.33
N GLY A 29 -7.21 -10.88 6.36
CA GLY A 29 -8.28 -11.88 6.25
C GLY A 29 -9.70 -11.27 6.17
N THR A 30 -9.78 -9.98 5.80
CA THR A 30 -11.01 -9.21 5.55
C THR A 30 -11.41 -9.34 4.07
N LEU A 31 -12.62 -8.91 3.71
CA LEU A 31 -12.92 -8.61 2.31
C LEU A 31 -11.92 -7.54 1.84
N VAL A 32 -11.22 -7.78 0.74
CA VAL A 32 -10.21 -6.84 0.22
C VAL A 32 -10.61 -6.34 -1.15
N MET A 33 -10.57 -5.02 -1.28
CA MET A 33 -10.66 -4.28 -2.53
C MET A 33 -9.39 -3.44 -2.61
N LYS A 34 -8.57 -3.64 -3.65
CA LYS A 34 -7.31 -2.90 -3.87
C LYS A 34 -7.50 -1.54 -4.54
N GLU A 35 -8.74 -1.08 -4.62
CA GLU A 35 -9.14 0.25 -5.05
C GLU A 35 -10.25 0.77 -4.13
N LEU A 36 -9.92 1.18 -2.92
CA LEU A 36 -10.88 1.86 -2.02
C LEU A 36 -10.72 3.39 -2.10
N THR A 37 -10.35 3.87 -3.28
CA THR A 37 -10.18 5.30 -3.56
C THR A 37 -10.67 5.57 -4.97
N VAL A 38 -11.65 6.46 -5.05
CA VAL A 38 -12.23 6.91 -6.32
C VAL A 38 -11.18 7.68 -7.14
N PRO A 39 -11.09 7.44 -8.45
CA PRO A 39 -11.92 6.52 -9.23
C PRO A 39 -11.42 5.06 -9.19
N TRP A 40 -12.38 4.13 -9.18
CA TRP A 40 -12.11 2.70 -9.29
C TRP A 40 -11.66 2.35 -10.70
N THR A 41 -10.51 1.69 -10.80
CA THR A 41 -9.87 1.34 -12.07
C THR A 41 -10.41 0.03 -12.64
N HIS A 42 -10.83 -0.91 -11.78
CA HIS A 42 -11.27 -2.27 -12.12
C HIS A 42 -12.67 -2.61 -11.62
N TRP A 43 -13.20 -1.85 -10.67
CA TRP A 43 -14.57 -2.05 -10.24
C TRP A 43 -15.52 -1.21 -11.08
N TYR A 44 -16.60 -1.82 -11.52
CA TYR A 44 -17.67 -1.12 -12.23
C TYR A 44 -18.26 -0.05 -11.30
N SER A 45 -17.77 1.18 -11.41
CA SER A 45 -18.46 2.35 -10.87
C SER A 45 -19.71 2.56 -11.71
N GLY A 46 -20.77 3.13 -11.14
CA GLY A 46 -22.04 3.34 -11.84
C GLY A 46 -21.99 4.16 -13.16
N GLY A 47 -20.79 4.59 -13.60
CA GLY A 47 -20.52 5.18 -14.92
C GLY A 47 -20.28 4.12 -16.00
N ASN A 48 -21.27 4.02 -16.89
CA ASN A 48 -21.25 3.46 -18.24
C ASN A 48 -20.00 2.64 -18.62
N ILE A 49 -20.11 1.31 -18.64
CA ILE A 49 -19.09 0.36 -19.16
C ILE A 49 -18.52 0.79 -20.52
N ASN A 50 -19.31 1.49 -21.33
CA ASN A 50 -18.88 2.02 -22.61
C ASN A 50 -17.81 3.12 -22.49
N GLU A 51 -17.74 3.87 -21.39
CA GLU A 51 -16.67 4.84 -21.12
C GLU A 51 -15.35 4.15 -20.74
N PHE A 52 -15.40 3.06 -19.96
CA PHE A 52 -14.23 2.22 -19.71
C PHE A 52 -13.71 1.59 -21.01
N ILE A 53 -14.61 0.96 -21.78
CA ILE A 53 -14.29 0.39 -23.10
C ILE A 53 -13.76 1.46 -24.06
N ALA A 54 -14.36 2.65 -24.07
CA ALA A 54 -13.90 3.78 -24.89
C ALA A 54 -12.54 4.35 -24.41
N SER A 55 -12.25 4.30 -23.10
CA SER A 55 -10.96 4.73 -22.54
C SER A 55 -9.80 3.85 -23.04
N LEU A 56 -10.08 2.58 -23.31
CA LEU A 56 -9.19 1.59 -23.92
C LEU A 56 -9.13 1.75 -25.46
N GLY A 57 -9.79 2.77 -26.00
CA GLY A 57 -9.87 3.06 -27.43
C GLY A 57 -10.75 2.06 -28.20
N SER A 58 -11.64 1.35 -27.52
CA SER A 58 -12.47 0.31 -28.12
C SER A 58 -13.96 0.70 -28.25
N THR A 59 -14.71 -0.02 -29.09
CA THR A 59 -16.18 -0.09 -29.02
C THR A 59 -16.63 -1.55 -28.98
N ARG A 60 -17.82 -1.81 -28.44
CA ARG A 60 -18.41 -3.16 -28.35
C ARG A 60 -18.59 -3.87 -29.71
N THR A 61 -18.58 -3.13 -30.82
CA THR A 61 -18.78 -3.66 -32.18
C THR A 61 -17.54 -3.56 -33.07
N THR A 62 -16.53 -2.80 -32.66
CA THR A 62 -15.21 -2.72 -33.29
C THR A 62 -14.14 -2.69 -32.21
N PRO A 63 -13.77 -3.86 -31.66
CA PRO A 63 -12.61 -3.99 -30.82
C PRO A 63 -11.39 -3.35 -31.46
N SER A 64 -10.77 -2.38 -30.79
CA SER A 64 -9.42 -1.98 -31.18
C SER A 64 -8.47 -3.16 -30.96
N LYS A 65 -7.27 -3.15 -31.57
CA LYS A 65 -6.22 -4.13 -31.20
C LYS A 65 -5.83 -4.07 -29.71
N CYS A 66 -6.23 -3.00 -29.03
CA CYS A 66 -6.06 -2.72 -27.61
C CYS A 66 -7.34 -3.04 -26.80
N ASP A 67 -8.37 -3.61 -27.43
CA ASP A 67 -9.60 -4.00 -26.74
C ASP A 67 -9.30 -5.20 -25.85
N PRO A 68 -9.50 -5.09 -24.52
CA PRO A 68 -9.61 -6.25 -23.66
C PRO A 68 -10.94 -6.97 -23.91
N HIS A 69 -11.27 -7.25 -25.17
CA HIS A 69 -12.43 -8.07 -25.50
C HIS A 69 -12.29 -9.47 -24.86
N ASN A 70 -11.09 -9.85 -24.40
CA ASN A 70 -10.83 -10.98 -23.48
C ASN A 70 -10.94 -10.65 -21.98
N ALA A 71 -10.64 -9.43 -21.49
CA ALA A 71 -10.89 -9.08 -20.09
C ALA A 71 -12.37 -8.75 -19.82
N LEU A 72 -13.15 -8.35 -20.84
CA LEU A 72 -14.61 -8.28 -20.77
C LEU A 72 -15.28 -9.66 -20.59
N TYR A 73 -14.57 -10.74 -20.91
CA TYR A 73 -14.95 -12.13 -20.61
C TYR A 73 -14.17 -12.72 -19.43
N ASP A 74 -13.31 -11.93 -18.78
CA ASP A 74 -12.77 -12.33 -17.49
C ASP A 74 -13.94 -12.40 -16.52
N SER A 75 -13.96 -13.48 -15.74
CA SER A 75 -14.95 -13.74 -14.69
C SER A 75 -15.14 -12.59 -13.70
N LEU A 76 -14.17 -11.66 -13.63
CA LEU A 76 -14.25 -10.44 -12.83
C LEU A 76 -15.17 -9.36 -13.43
N PHE A 77 -15.30 -9.29 -14.76
CA PHE A 77 -16.07 -8.24 -15.47
C PHE A 77 -17.35 -8.76 -16.14
N THR A 78 -17.47 -10.08 -16.27
CA THR A 78 -18.69 -10.72 -16.75
C THR A 78 -19.56 -11.04 -15.55
N PRO A 79 -20.79 -10.50 -15.41
CA PRO A 79 -21.69 -10.98 -14.36
C PRO A 79 -21.89 -12.48 -14.61
N PRO A 80 -21.50 -13.36 -13.67
CA PRO A 80 -21.83 -14.76 -13.82
C PRO A 80 -23.34 -14.80 -13.88
N SER A 81 -23.88 -15.55 -14.82
CA SER A 81 -25.32 -15.83 -14.92
C SER A 81 -25.80 -16.71 -13.74
N GLY A 82 -25.38 -16.40 -12.52
CA GLY A 82 -25.62 -17.11 -11.27
C GLY A 82 -25.75 -16.14 -10.07
N PRO A 83 -26.53 -16.50 -9.05
CA PRO A 83 -27.12 -15.55 -8.09
C PRO A 83 -26.24 -15.14 -6.90
N GLU A 84 -24.92 -15.30 -6.92
CA GLU A 84 -24.12 -15.18 -5.68
C GLU A 84 -23.20 -13.95 -5.58
N PHE A 85 -22.80 -13.32 -6.69
CA PHE A 85 -22.06 -12.03 -6.68
C PHE A 85 -22.78 -10.88 -7.40
N SER A 86 -23.96 -11.14 -7.96
CA SER A 86 -24.83 -10.13 -8.61
C SER A 86 -25.44 -9.10 -7.64
N LEU A 87 -25.16 -9.20 -6.33
CA LEU A 87 -25.64 -8.29 -5.29
C LEU A 87 -24.72 -7.07 -5.06
N LEU A 88 -23.58 -6.99 -5.74
CA LEU A 88 -22.61 -5.89 -5.64
C LEU A 88 -22.42 -5.25 -7.02
N GLY A 89 -23.51 -4.81 -7.63
CA GLY A 89 -23.52 -4.30 -9.01
C GLY A 89 -22.76 -2.98 -9.23
N ARG A 90 -22.13 -2.42 -8.18
CA ARG A 90 -21.47 -1.11 -8.16
C ARG A 90 -20.28 -1.07 -7.19
N ALA A 91 -19.17 -0.49 -7.63
CA ALA A 91 -17.94 -0.31 -6.85
C ALA A 91 -18.17 0.46 -5.55
N GLU A 92 -19.03 1.48 -5.59
CA GLU A 92 -19.44 2.31 -4.47
C GLU A 92 -20.06 1.47 -3.33
N GLU A 93 -20.91 0.51 -3.71
CA GLU A 93 -21.61 -0.36 -2.76
C GLU A 93 -20.65 -1.38 -2.15
N PHE A 94 -19.72 -1.91 -2.96
CA PHE A 94 -18.71 -2.83 -2.48
C PHE A 94 -17.70 -2.16 -1.55
N GLU A 95 -17.22 -0.96 -1.88
CA GLU A 95 -16.33 -0.18 -1.03
C GLU A 95 -16.92 0.03 0.37
N ALA A 96 -18.21 0.36 0.46
CA ALA A 96 -18.89 0.56 1.73
C ALA A 96 -18.92 -0.74 2.56
N VAL A 97 -19.24 -1.88 1.94
CA VAL A 97 -19.25 -3.19 2.59
C VAL A 97 -17.86 -3.58 3.08
N VAL A 98 -16.84 -3.40 2.23
CA VAL A 98 -15.44 -3.67 2.53
C VAL A 98 -14.97 -2.81 3.70
N SER A 99 -15.19 -1.49 3.64
CA SER A 99 -14.78 -0.54 4.67
C SER A 99 -15.40 -0.85 6.04
N VAL A 100 -16.69 -1.19 6.08
CA VAL A 100 -17.38 -1.60 7.31
C VAL A 100 -16.82 -2.92 7.83
N SER A 101 -16.51 -3.88 6.94
CA SER A 101 -15.97 -5.18 7.31
C SER A 101 -14.58 -5.07 7.90
N ILE A 102 -13.71 -4.25 7.30
CA ILE A 102 -12.36 -3.95 7.80
C ILE A 102 -12.45 -3.32 9.19
N ASN A 103 -13.32 -2.33 9.38
CA ASN A 103 -13.50 -1.69 10.69
C ASN A 103 -13.97 -2.70 11.77
N LYS A 104 -14.97 -3.53 11.46
CA LYS A 104 -15.45 -4.56 12.39
C LYS A 104 -14.36 -5.58 12.73
N TRP A 105 -13.57 -5.96 11.73
CA TRP A 105 -12.50 -6.92 11.90
C TRP A 105 -11.40 -6.38 12.82
N TYR A 106 -10.88 -5.17 12.60
CA TYR A 106 -9.85 -4.59 13.47
C TYR A 106 -10.35 -4.38 14.90
N ASN A 107 -11.61 -4.02 15.08
CA ASN A 107 -12.23 -3.95 16.41
C ASN A 107 -12.30 -5.32 17.11
N SER A 108 -12.74 -6.35 16.39
CA SER A 108 -12.78 -7.72 16.91
C SER A 108 -11.37 -8.25 17.20
N ARG A 109 -10.40 -7.92 16.34
CA ARG A 109 -9.03 -8.37 16.46
C ARG A 109 -8.34 -7.70 17.64
N TRP A 110 -8.54 -6.41 17.83
CA TRP A 110 -8.06 -5.70 19.01
C TRP A 110 -8.56 -6.37 20.31
N ALA A 111 -9.86 -6.68 20.37
CA ALA A 111 -10.42 -7.37 21.52
C ALA A 111 -9.82 -8.77 21.73
N HIS A 112 -9.58 -9.52 20.65
CA HIS A 112 -8.94 -10.83 20.71
C HIS A 112 -7.48 -10.77 21.18
N ASP A 113 -6.72 -9.80 20.68
CA ASP A 113 -5.27 -9.73 20.89
C ASP A 113 -4.86 -9.14 22.24
N PHE A 114 -5.70 -8.28 22.80
CA PHE A 114 -5.32 -7.48 23.99
C PHE A 114 -6.24 -7.66 25.18
N LEU A 115 -7.38 -8.36 25.04
CA LEU A 115 -8.35 -8.51 26.13
C LEU A 115 -8.63 -9.97 26.48
N ASP A 116 -8.68 -10.27 27.78
CA ASP A 116 -9.38 -11.43 28.33
C ASP A 116 -10.62 -10.94 29.07
N SER A 117 -11.81 -11.38 28.61
CA SER A 117 -13.07 -11.06 29.27
C SER A 117 -13.28 -9.53 29.46
N LYS A 118 -12.89 -8.75 28.44
CA LYS A 118 -12.88 -7.27 28.41
C LYS A 118 -11.85 -6.59 29.32
N LYS A 119 -10.92 -7.33 29.93
CA LYS A 119 -9.81 -6.78 30.71
C LYS A 119 -8.52 -6.88 29.91
N PRO A 120 -7.64 -5.85 29.94
CA PRO A 120 -6.34 -5.92 29.29
C PRO A 120 -5.53 -7.13 29.77
N LEU A 121 -4.84 -7.79 28.84
CA LEU A 121 -3.88 -8.84 29.15
C LEU A 121 -2.68 -8.24 29.89
N GLY A 122 -2.18 -8.94 30.91
CA GLY A 122 -1.00 -8.48 31.67
C GLY A 122 0.28 -8.48 30.83
N THR A 123 0.43 -9.48 29.94
CA THR A 123 1.59 -9.62 29.04
C THR A 123 1.11 -10.03 27.66
N ILE A 124 1.76 -9.50 26.63
CA ILE A 124 1.57 -9.87 25.22
C ILE A 124 2.93 -10.26 24.61
N THR A 125 2.97 -11.27 23.74
CA THR A 125 4.24 -11.84 23.21
C THR A 125 4.25 -12.15 21.71
N THR A 126 3.12 -12.05 21.01
CA THR A 126 3.01 -12.53 19.62
C THR A 126 2.49 -11.49 18.62
N VAL A 127 1.81 -10.44 19.11
CA VAL A 127 1.05 -9.52 18.26
C VAL A 127 1.71 -8.14 18.10
N ILE A 128 2.75 -7.82 18.89
CA ILE A 128 3.33 -6.46 18.92
C ILE A 128 3.88 -6.07 17.55
N LYS A 129 4.74 -6.91 16.96
CA LYS A 129 5.33 -6.67 15.63
C LYS A 129 4.29 -6.61 14.52
N GLN A 130 3.17 -7.32 14.69
CA GLN A 130 2.06 -7.29 13.73
C GLN A 130 1.39 -5.91 13.73
N TRP A 131 1.01 -5.42 14.90
CA TRP A 131 0.37 -4.10 15.05
C TRP A 131 1.32 -2.93 14.76
N VAL A 132 2.58 -2.99 15.20
CA VAL A 132 3.59 -1.98 14.87
C VAL A 132 3.91 -1.98 13.37
N GLY A 133 3.84 -3.14 12.71
CA GLY A 133 4.06 -3.26 11.28
C GLY A 133 3.05 -2.46 10.44
N HIS A 134 1.81 -2.26 10.91
CA HIS A 134 0.85 -1.37 10.24
C HIS A 134 1.31 0.10 10.18
N ILE A 135 2.24 0.51 11.07
CA ILE A 135 2.83 1.85 11.12
C ILE A 135 4.13 1.91 10.31
N LEU A 136 5.04 0.96 10.56
CA LEU A 136 6.41 1.00 10.00
C LEU A 136 6.54 0.38 8.60
N LEU A 137 5.75 -0.64 8.28
CA LEU A 137 5.90 -1.41 7.04
C LEU A 137 4.86 -1.06 5.98
N ASN A 138 3.68 -0.59 6.39
CA ASN A 138 2.47 -0.55 5.55
C ASN A 138 2.17 -1.95 5.02
N ARG A 139 1.47 -2.73 5.84
CA ARG A 139 1.19 -4.14 5.57
C ARG A 139 0.21 -4.30 4.41
N SER A 140 -0.59 -3.29 4.13
CA SER A 140 -1.59 -3.29 3.08
C SER A 140 -1.30 -2.22 2.05
N MET A 141 -1.61 -2.53 0.81
CA MET A 141 -1.52 -1.60 -0.32
C MET A 141 -2.88 -1.42 -0.95
N ASN A 142 -3.05 -0.27 -1.59
CA ASN A 142 -4.19 0.11 -2.42
C ASN A 142 -3.68 0.82 -3.68
N ILE A 143 -4.51 0.93 -4.71
CA ILE A 143 -4.25 1.65 -5.95
C ILE A 143 -5.10 2.91 -5.93
N ALA A 144 -4.47 4.04 -6.27
CA ALA A 144 -5.16 5.31 -6.50
C ALA A 144 -4.75 5.86 -7.86
N THR A 145 -5.64 6.63 -8.47
CA THR A 145 -5.38 7.30 -9.75
C THR A 145 -5.82 8.75 -9.69
N SER A 146 -5.41 9.53 -10.69
CA SER A 146 -6.04 10.82 -10.95
C SER A 146 -7.52 10.65 -11.29
N ALA A 147 -8.29 11.73 -11.17
CA ALA A 147 -9.69 11.75 -11.61
C ALA A 147 -9.83 11.85 -13.14
N THR A 148 -8.73 11.97 -13.89
CA THR A 148 -8.75 12.14 -15.34
C THR A 148 -8.65 10.79 -16.04
N SER A 149 -9.72 10.41 -16.77
CA SER A 149 -9.72 9.18 -17.55
C SER A 149 -8.85 9.29 -18.81
N SER A 150 -8.40 8.15 -19.35
CA SER A 150 -7.63 8.12 -20.60
C SER A 150 -8.40 8.66 -21.80
N ALA A 151 -9.73 8.62 -21.78
CA ALA A 151 -10.55 9.32 -22.77
C ALA A 151 -10.45 10.84 -22.60
N GLN A 152 -10.53 11.33 -21.36
CA GLN A 152 -10.41 12.76 -21.04
C GLN A 152 -9.01 13.30 -21.31
N VAL A 153 -7.94 12.50 -21.13
CA VAL A 153 -6.56 12.88 -21.49
C VAL A 153 -6.48 13.39 -22.93
N LYS A 154 -7.31 12.88 -23.85
CA LYS A 154 -7.28 13.28 -25.27
C LYS A 154 -7.78 14.71 -25.49
N THR A 155 -8.68 15.20 -24.64
CA THR A 155 -9.38 16.48 -24.82
C THR A 155 -9.09 17.51 -23.72
N ALA A 156 -8.57 17.08 -22.58
CA ALA A 156 -8.28 17.96 -21.44
C ALA A 156 -7.04 18.82 -21.68
N THR A 157 -7.01 20.01 -21.09
CA THR A 157 -5.81 20.86 -21.05
C THR A 157 -4.87 20.44 -19.93
N GLU A 158 -5.42 19.94 -18.84
CA GLU A 158 -4.70 19.49 -17.65
C GLU A 158 -5.21 18.15 -17.15
N ILE A 159 -4.31 17.37 -16.56
CA ILE A 159 -4.58 16.16 -15.80
C ILE A 159 -4.80 16.57 -14.35
N ASN A 160 -6.00 16.28 -13.84
CA ASN A 160 -6.42 16.69 -12.51
C ASN A 160 -5.89 15.73 -11.45
N GLY A 161 -4.82 16.16 -10.78
CA GLY A 161 -4.41 15.66 -9.48
C GLY A 161 -3.66 14.34 -9.54
N ILE A 162 -2.34 14.40 -9.42
CA ILE A 162 -1.56 13.24 -8.98
C ILE A 162 -2.03 12.86 -7.57
N PRO A 163 -2.34 11.59 -7.28
CA PRO A 163 -2.78 11.18 -5.95
C PRO A 163 -1.80 11.63 -4.87
N THR A 164 -2.29 12.39 -3.89
CA THR A 164 -1.44 13.01 -2.86
C THR A 164 -0.76 11.99 -1.95
N THR A 165 -1.33 10.79 -1.87
CA THR A 165 -0.80 9.63 -1.16
C THR A 165 0.48 9.07 -1.77
N MET A 166 0.80 9.45 -3.01
CA MET A 166 2.12 9.24 -3.58
C MET A 166 3.20 9.98 -2.77
N PHE A 167 2.90 11.19 -2.29
CA PHE A 167 3.85 12.07 -1.63
C PHE A 167 3.92 11.89 -0.12
N CYS A 168 2.82 11.58 0.55
CA CYS A 168 2.76 11.40 2.00
C CYS A 168 1.49 10.64 2.41
N ASN A 169 1.55 9.85 3.49
CA ASN A 169 0.39 9.14 4.04
C ASN A 169 -0.51 10.08 4.87
N LEU A 170 -1.07 11.11 4.21
CA LEU A 170 -1.95 12.09 4.84
C LEU A 170 -3.18 11.44 5.46
N LYS A 171 -3.67 10.33 4.90
CA LYS A 171 -4.80 9.57 5.45
C LYS A 171 -4.48 9.07 6.86
N ALA A 172 -3.34 8.39 7.07
CA ALA A 172 -2.94 7.92 8.40
C ALA A 172 -2.67 9.08 9.36
N LEU A 173 -2.04 10.17 8.88
CA LEU A 173 -1.67 11.33 9.71
C LEU A 173 -2.87 12.20 10.12
N THR A 174 -3.93 12.31 9.30
CA THR A 174 -5.01 13.29 9.53
C THR A 174 -6.37 12.67 9.81
N LEU A 175 -6.75 11.55 9.17
CA LEU A 175 -8.08 10.94 9.36
C LEU A 175 -8.27 10.35 10.75
N ASN A 176 -7.18 9.95 11.40
CA ASN A 176 -7.16 9.43 12.76
C ASN A 176 -6.92 10.52 13.81
N GLY A 177 -6.91 11.80 13.43
CA GLY A 177 -6.74 12.93 14.35
C GLY A 177 -5.34 13.08 14.96
N LEU A 178 -4.32 12.42 14.39
CA LEU A 178 -2.93 12.53 14.87
C LEU A 178 -2.33 13.92 14.60
N LEU A 179 -2.65 14.50 13.45
CA LEU A 179 -2.31 15.87 13.07
C LEU A 179 -3.58 16.60 12.57
N PRO A 180 -3.64 17.94 12.71
CA PRO A 180 -4.64 18.77 12.05
C PRO A 180 -4.71 18.50 10.54
N SER A 181 -5.87 18.76 9.94
CA SER A 181 -6.05 18.64 8.50
C SER A 181 -5.03 19.52 7.77
N VAL A 182 -4.23 18.87 6.93
CA VAL A 182 -3.28 19.53 6.03
C VAL A 182 -3.92 19.57 4.66
N ALA A 183 -4.21 20.76 4.15
CA ALA A 183 -4.70 20.92 2.80
C ALA A 183 -3.53 20.70 1.82
N PRO A 184 -3.50 19.63 1.02
CA PRO A 184 -2.54 19.55 -0.07
C PRO A 184 -2.75 20.78 -0.97
N PRO A 185 -1.68 21.40 -1.48
CA PRO A 185 -1.83 22.49 -2.43
C PRO A 185 -2.73 22.02 -3.58
N LYS A 186 -3.64 22.89 -4.06
CA LYS A 186 -4.44 22.64 -5.29
C LYS A 186 -3.59 22.34 -6.54
N ALA A 187 -2.26 22.41 -6.42
CA ALA A 187 -1.26 22.55 -7.46
C ALA A 187 -0.64 21.23 -7.97
N LEU A 188 -1.28 20.08 -7.81
CA LEU A 188 -0.82 18.84 -8.47
C LEU A 188 -1.52 18.59 -9.82
N ALA A 189 -2.02 19.66 -10.45
CA ALA A 189 -2.48 19.62 -11.82
C ALA A 189 -1.28 19.62 -12.77
N THR A 190 -1.31 18.72 -13.75
CA THR A 190 -0.22 18.56 -14.73
C THR A 190 -0.73 18.91 -16.11
N ALA A 191 0.02 19.69 -16.89
CA ALA A 191 -0.35 19.95 -18.28
C ALA A 191 -0.41 18.62 -19.06
N LYS A 192 -1.48 18.43 -19.84
CA LYS A 192 -1.75 17.20 -20.59
C LYS A 192 -0.54 16.75 -21.42
N ASP A 193 0.06 17.68 -22.16
CA ASP A 193 1.17 17.36 -23.07
C ASP A 193 2.41 16.88 -22.31
N MET A 194 2.64 17.40 -21.11
CA MET A 194 3.75 16.96 -20.26
C MET A 194 3.53 15.54 -19.72
N TYR A 195 2.30 15.24 -19.32
CA TYR A 195 1.90 13.89 -18.93
C TYR A 195 2.08 12.90 -20.10
N VAL A 196 1.54 13.22 -21.28
CA VAL A 196 1.66 12.37 -22.47
C VAL A 196 3.13 12.17 -22.86
N SER A 197 3.96 13.22 -22.75
CA SER A 197 5.40 13.14 -22.98
C SER A 197 6.07 12.15 -22.00
N GLY A 198 5.74 12.22 -20.70
CA GLY A 198 6.26 11.29 -19.70
C GLY A 198 5.83 9.83 -19.95
N VAL A 199 4.57 9.60 -20.33
CA VAL A 199 4.05 8.28 -20.74
C VAL A 199 4.86 7.72 -21.91
N ALA A 200 5.11 8.55 -22.93
CA ALA A 200 5.88 8.17 -24.11
C ALA A 200 7.36 7.91 -23.77
N LYS A 201 7.97 8.75 -22.93
CA LYS A 201 9.36 8.65 -22.49
C LYS A 201 9.65 7.32 -21.79
N LEU A 202 8.77 6.91 -20.88
CA LEU A 202 8.86 5.64 -20.16
C LEU A 202 8.33 4.44 -20.96
N GLN A 203 7.69 4.69 -22.12
CA GLN A 203 7.01 3.69 -22.95
C GLN A 203 6.01 2.85 -22.14
N LEU A 204 5.24 3.52 -21.27
CA LEU A 204 4.30 2.85 -20.38
C LEU A 204 3.27 2.05 -21.17
N SER A 205 3.14 0.78 -20.80
CA SER A 205 2.32 -0.18 -21.52
C SER A 205 1.64 -1.15 -20.54
N LEU A 206 0.45 -1.62 -20.92
CA LEU A 206 -0.28 -2.66 -20.18
C LEU A 206 -0.01 -4.03 -20.80
N PHE A 207 0.13 -5.03 -19.94
CA PHE A 207 0.39 -6.41 -20.31
C PHE A 207 -0.59 -7.36 -19.62
N TYR A 208 -0.80 -8.53 -20.21
CA TYR A 208 -1.46 -9.66 -19.58
C TYR A 208 -0.65 -10.94 -19.82
N ASP A 209 -0.78 -11.93 -18.95
CA ASP A 209 -0.17 -13.24 -19.18
C ASP A 209 -1.15 -14.18 -19.87
N ASP A 210 -0.79 -14.64 -21.05
CA ASP A 210 -1.51 -15.67 -21.79
C ASP A 210 -1.19 -17.04 -21.20
N ILE A 211 -2.17 -17.59 -20.47
CA ILE A 211 -2.07 -18.90 -19.80
C ILE A 211 -2.45 -20.07 -20.73
N SER A 212 -2.74 -19.79 -22.01
CA SER A 212 -3.02 -20.85 -22.98
C SER A 212 -1.77 -21.64 -23.40
N SER A 213 -0.58 -21.14 -23.05
CA SER A 213 0.71 -21.79 -23.24
C SER A 213 1.37 -22.11 -21.88
N GLU A 214 2.16 -23.18 -21.82
CA GLU A 214 3.10 -23.42 -20.72
C GLU A 214 4.55 -23.30 -21.23
N PRO A 215 5.38 -22.40 -20.65
CA PRO A 215 5.02 -21.42 -19.62
C PRO A 215 4.06 -20.34 -20.14
N ALA A 216 3.35 -19.67 -19.23
CA ALA A 216 2.49 -18.55 -19.59
C ALA A 216 3.32 -17.48 -20.32
N THR A 217 2.78 -16.93 -21.41
CA THR A 217 3.50 -15.93 -22.21
C THR A 217 2.93 -14.55 -21.97
N ARG A 218 3.78 -13.58 -21.62
CA ARG A 218 3.35 -12.19 -21.48
C ARG A 218 3.04 -11.58 -22.86
N LYS A 219 1.88 -10.95 -22.97
CA LYS A 219 1.42 -10.27 -24.19
C LYS A 219 1.18 -8.79 -23.91
N LEU A 220 1.61 -7.96 -24.86
CA LEU A 220 1.29 -6.54 -24.87
C LEU A 220 -0.21 -6.37 -25.13
N ALA A 221 -0.89 -5.70 -24.21
CA ALA A 221 -2.30 -5.37 -24.35
C ALA A 221 -2.47 -3.99 -24.99
N VAL A 222 -1.81 -2.98 -24.41
CA VAL A 222 -1.94 -1.59 -24.83
C VAL A 222 -0.58 -0.90 -24.69
N GLN A 223 -0.16 -0.20 -25.74
CA GLN A 223 1.08 0.57 -25.74
C GLN A 223 0.79 2.07 -25.56
N GLY A 224 1.66 2.77 -24.82
CA GLY A 224 1.59 4.22 -24.67
C GLY A 224 0.42 4.69 -23.80
N CYS A 225 0.05 3.93 -22.78
CA CYS A 225 -1.01 4.27 -21.83
C CYS A 225 -0.71 3.77 -20.42
N GLU A 226 -1.35 4.39 -19.43
CA GLU A 226 -1.33 3.92 -18.04
C GLU A 226 -2.57 3.10 -17.63
N GLY A 227 -3.52 2.89 -18.55
CA GLY A 227 -4.79 2.22 -18.27
C GLY A 227 -5.99 3.17 -18.30
N PRO A 228 -7.07 2.90 -17.55
CA PRO A 228 -8.33 3.66 -17.67
C PRO A 228 -8.24 5.10 -17.15
N PHE A 229 -7.36 5.36 -16.19
CA PHE A 229 -7.13 6.66 -15.56
C PHE A 229 -5.64 6.99 -15.54
N ALA A 230 -5.31 8.28 -15.59
CA ALA A 230 -3.94 8.75 -15.53
C ALA A 230 -3.34 8.63 -14.11
N PHE A 231 -2.01 8.46 -14.02
CA PHE A 231 -1.26 8.33 -12.77
C PHE A 231 -1.77 7.24 -11.81
N PRO A 232 -1.86 5.96 -12.23
CA PRO A 232 -2.05 4.88 -11.29
C PRO A 232 -0.82 4.71 -10.40
N VAL A 233 -0.99 4.96 -9.11
CA VAL A 233 0.06 4.86 -8.09
C VAL A 233 -0.34 3.87 -7.01
N ILE A 234 0.67 3.27 -6.40
CA ILE A 234 0.48 2.47 -5.18
C ILE A 234 0.42 3.42 -4.00
N GLU A 235 -0.57 3.23 -3.13
CA GLU A 235 -0.76 3.96 -1.87
C GLU A 235 -0.96 2.98 -0.69
N PRO A 236 -0.77 3.45 0.56
CA PRO A 236 -1.10 2.66 1.74
C PRO A 236 -2.57 2.21 1.74
N GLY A 237 -2.80 0.96 2.12
CA GLY A 237 -4.14 0.37 2.21
C GLY A 237 -4.98 0.95 3.35
N ILE A 238 -6.30 0.81 3.23
CA ILE A 238 -7.22 1.26 4.27
C ILE A 238 -7.06 0.43 5.54
N GLU A 239 -6.59 -0.82 5.42
CA GLU A 239 -6.38 -1.74 6.52
C GLU A 239 -5.35 -1.17 7.50
N ASP A 240 -4.20 -0.67 7.01
CA ASP A 240 -3.21 0.00 7.86
C ASP A 240 -3.79 1.25 8.53
N ILE A 241 -4.55 2.05 7.78
CA ILE A 241 -5.20 3.27 8.31
C ILE A 241 -6.18 2.91 9.43
N ARG A 242 -6.92 1.80 9.29
CA ARG A 242 -7.89 1.31 10.28
C ARG A 242 -7.23 0.59 11.45
N ALA A 243 -6.11 -0.09 11.24
CA ALA A 243 -5.29 -0.61 12.33
C ALA A 243 -4.81 0.52 13.24
N ILE A 244 -4.30 1.60 12.64
CA ILE A 244 -3.91 2.82 13.37
C ILE A 244 -5.11 3.44 14.09
N GLY A 245 -6.27 3.52 13.43
CA GLY A 245 -7.51 3.98 14.05
C GLY A 245 -7.88 3.15 15.29
N ALA A 246 -7.84 1.82 15.20
CA ALA A 246 -8.13 0.93 16.32
C ALA A 246 -7.14 1.12 17.49
N LEU A 247 -5.85 1.32 17.22
CA LEU A 247 -4.85 1.63 18.26
C LEU A 247 -5.22 2.89 19.06
N LEU A 248 -5.82 3.88 18.41
CA LEU A 248 -6.20 5.15 19.01
C LEU A 248 -7.57 5.08 19.70
N GLU A 249 -8.56 4.47 19.04
CA GLU A 249 -9.93 4.33 19.54
C GLU A 249 -9.98 3.55 20.88
N HIS A 250 -9.13 2.53 21.03
CA HIS A 250 -9.11 1.68 22.21
C HIS A 250 -8.13 2.11 23.31
N ALA A 251 -7.43 3.24 23.13
CA ALA A 251 -6.44 3.75 24.09
C ALA A 251 -7.00 3.98 25.51
N THR A 252 -8.32 4.21 25.64
CA THR A 252 -9.01 4.35 26.93
C THR A 252 -9.09 3.06 27.76
N THR A 253 -9.02 1.91 27.08
CA THR A 253 -9.03 0.56 27.69
C THR A 253 -7.61 0.05 27.88
N ALA A 254 -6.80 0.07 26.82
CA ALA A 254 -5.39 -0.25 26.85
C ALA A 254 -4.66 0.47 25.72
N THR A 255 -3.56 1.15 26.02
CA THR A 255 -2.73 1.82 25.01
C THR A 255 -1.56 0.92 24.66
N LEU A 256 -1.49 0.41 23.42
CA LEU A 256 -0.30 -0.30 22.94
C LEU A 256 0.83 0.68 22.62
N ILE A 257 0.49 1.75 21.89
CA ILE A 257 1.41 2.80 21.45
C ILE A 257 0.71 4.15 21.63
N PRO A 258 1.26 5.10 22.40
CA PRO A 258 0.68 6.42 22.55
C PRO A 258 0.59 7.17 21.20
N ALA A 259 -0.41 8.04 21.03
CA ALA A 259 -0.65 8.79 19.80
C ALA A 259 0.59 9.55 19.28
N LYS A 260 1.33 10.20 20.20
CA LYS A 260 2.61 10.86 19.88
C LYS A 260 3.62 9.89 19.26
N ALA A 261 3.77 8.70 19.83
CA ALA A 261 4.71 7.71 19.30
C ALA A 261 4.25 7.16 17.94
N ILE A 262 2.93 6.96 17.73
CA ILE A 262 2.39 6.58 16.41
C ILE A 262 2.78 7.63 15.36
N VAL A 263 2.52 8.93 15.63
CA VAL A 263 2.85 9.98 14.66
C VAL A 263 4.37 10.14 14.49
N SER A 264 5.18 10.00 15.55
CA SER A 264 6.65 10.03 15.44
C SER A 264 7.16 8.91 14.54
N LEU A 265 6.61 7.70 14.63
CA LEU A 265 6.99 6.57 13.76
C LEU A 265 6.53 6.79 12.30
N LEU A 266 5.34 7.37 12.08
CA LEU A 266 4.86 7.75 10.75
C LEU A 266 5.67 8.91 10.13
N MET A 267 6.26 9.77 10.97
CA MET A 267 7.03 10.95 10.54
C MET A 267 8.47 10.61 10.13
N VAL A 268 8.98 9.42 10.45
CA VAL A 268 10.26 8.93 9.91
C VAL A 268 10.09 8.68 8.42
N ASP A 269 10.87 9.39 7.60
CA ASP A 269 10.83 9.20 6.14
C ASP A 269 9.40 9.32 5.55
N PHE A 270 8.61 10.27 6.09
CA PHE A 270 7.19 10.41 5.77
C PHE A 270 6.89 10.74 4.29
N TYR A 271 7.90 11.24 3.58
CA TYR A 271 7.87 11.52 2.15
C TYR A 271 7.99 10.25 1.28
N ASN A 272 8.36 9.11 1.87
CA ASN A 272 8.24 7.77 1.29
C ASN A 272 7.19 6.95 2.07
N PRO A 273 5.88 7.22 1.88
CA PRO A 273 4.80 6.55 2.60
C PRO A 273 4.72 5.04 2.37
N LEU A 274 5.38 4.52 1.33
CA LEU A 274 5.49 3.10 1.04
C LEU A 274 6.95 2.73 0.81
N TYR A 275 7.29 1.47 1.09
CA TYR A 275 8.62 0.91 0.85
C TYR A 275 9.75 1.76 1.45
N SER A 276 9.52 2.33 2.64
CA SER A 276 10.56 3.03 3.39
C SER A 276 11.51 2.02 4.02
N ALA A 277 12.70 1.86 3.44
CA ALA A 277 13.79 1.07 4.02
C ALA A 277 14.14 1.58 5.43
N ARG A 278 14.09 2.91 5.61
CA ARG A 278 14.30 3.60 6.88
C ARG A 278 13.34 3.12 7.96
N ARG A 279 12.02 3.17 7.72
CA ARG A 279 11.02 2.66 8.67
C ARG A 279 11.09 1.15 8.84
N MET A 280 11.33 0.39 7.77
CA MET A 280 11.48 -1.06 7.85
C MET A 280 12.63 -1.48 8.77
N SER A 281 13.76 -0.78 8.71
CA SER A 281 14.92 -1.07 9.56
C SER A 281 14.63 -0.90 11.06
N LEU A 282 13.65 -0.07 11.43
CA LEU A 282 13.25 0.13 12.82
C LEU A 282 12.48 -1.07 13.40
N MET A 283 11.96 -1.97 12.56
CA MET A 283 11.27 -3.19 13.04
C MET A 283 12.16 -4.08 13.89
N LYS A 284 13.48 -4.05 13.69
CA LYS A 284 14.44 -4.83 14.50
C LYS A 284 14.49 -4.38 15.97
N HIS A 285 14.05 -3.15 16.26
CA HIS A 285 14.02 -2.57 17.61
C HIS A 285 12.69 -2.80 18.33
N VAL A 286 11.67 -3.32 17.64
CA VAL A 286 10.36 -3.61 18.21
C VAL A 286 10.47 -4.80 19.16
N PRO A 287 10.06 -4.68 20.43
CA PRO A 287 10.20 -5.76 21.40
C PRO A 287 9.30 -6.94 21.05
N ASP A 288 9.75 -8.15 21.39
CA ASP A 288 8.97 -9.38 21.23
C ASP A 288 7.84 -9.50 22.26
N SER A 289 7.96 -8.82 23.40
CA SER A 289 6.94 -8.85 24.46
C SER A 289 6.74 -7.49 25.13
N ALA A 290 5.56 -7.30 25.71
CA ALA A 290 5.25 -6.09 26.46
C ALA A 290 4.36 -6.39 27.66
N GLN A 291 4.55 -5.58 28.70
CA GLN A 291 3.85 -5.66 29.97
C GLN A 291 2.86 -4.50 30.07
N PHE A 292 1.64 -4.81 30.52
CA PHE A 292 0.59 -3.84 30.75
C PHE A 292 0.73 -3.22 32.15
N ASP A 293 0.83 -1.90 32.22
CA ASP A 293 0.74 -1.16 33.48
C ASP A 293 -0.70 -0.71 33.73
N VAL A 294 -1.30 -1.22 34.81
CA VAL A 294 -2.68 -0.92 35.21
C VAL A 294 -2.87 0.54 35.60
N ASN A 295 -1.83 1.22 36.10
CA ASN A 295 -1.92 2.60 36.56
C ASN A 295 -1.97 3.58 35.37
N THR A 296 -1.13 3.35 34.38
CA THR A 296 -1.05 4.17 33.16
C THR A 296 -1.92 3.65 32.02
N LYS A 297 -2.53 2.46 32.18
CA LYS A 297 -3.27 1.72 31.16
C LYS A 297 -2.50 1.55 29.85
N THR A 298 -1.19 1.40 29.93
CA THR A 298 -0.29 1.43 28.77
C THR A 298 0.63 0.21 28.79
N TYR A 299 0.86 -0.37 27.61
CA TYR A 299 1.90 -1.37 27.43
C TYR A 299 3.26 -0.68 27.27
N ASN A 300 4.31 -1.21 27.90
CA ASN A 300 5.66 -0.65 27.83
C ASN A 300 6.40 -0.85 26.46
N VAL A 301 5.66 -1.00 25.35
CA VAL A 301 6.22 -1.22 24.00
C VAL A 301 7.15 -0.08 23.61
N ILE A 302 6.71 1.17 23.76
CA ILE A 302 7.49 2.34 23.33
C ILE A 302 8.68 2.61 24.23
N GLU A 303 8.60 2.31 25.53
CA GLU A 303 9.74 2.40 26.43
C GLU A 303 10.85 1.43 26.00
N GLN A 304 10.49 0.15 25.79
CA GLN A 304 11.42 -0.87 25.33
C GLN A 304 11.98 -0.56 23.94
N PHE A 305 11.12 -0.16 22.99
CA PHE A 305 11.54 0.26 21.65
C PHE A 305 12.56 1.40 21.73
N THR A 306 12.27 2.44 22.50
CA THR A 306 13.16 3.60 22.66
C THR A 306 14.49 3.20 23.29
N ALA A 307 14.47 2.31 24.29
CA ALA A 307 15.69 1.77 24.89
C ALA A 307 16.54 0.99 23.88
N ASN A 308 15.92 0.12 23.06
CA ASN A 308 16.58 -0.64 22.00
C ASN A 308 17.20 0.29 20.95
N VAL A 309 16.46 1.32 20.52
CA VAL A 309 16.95 2.31 19.56
C VAL A 309 18.14 3.06 20.15
N ARG A 310 18.05 3.57 21.40
CA ARG A 310 19.16 4.29 22.08
C ARG A 310 20.41 3.44 22.27
N ALA A 311 20.26 2.12 22.43
CA ALA A 311 21.38 1.19 22.56
C ALA A 311 22.04 0.85 21.20
N SER A 312 21.39 1.18 20.08
CA SER A 312 21.90 0.88 18.75
C SER A 312 23.00 1.87 18.32
N PRO A 313 23.92 1.45 17.42
CA PRO A 313 24.92 2.36 16.85
C PRO A 313 24.31 3.56 16.12
N GLY A 314 23.14 3.36 15.49
CA GLY A 314 22.42 4.41 14.75
C GLY A 314 21.94 5.55 15.65
N ALA A 315 21.75 5.34 16.95
CA ALA A 315 21.24 6.37 17.86
C ALA A 315 22.00 7.70 17.84
N SER A 316 23.29 7.66 17.45
CA SER A 316 24.18 8.82 17.39
C SER A 316 24.47 9.33 15.98
N ASP A 317 24.00 8.64 14.94
CA ASP A 317 24.25 8.98 13.54
C ASP A 317 23.07 9.79 12.96
N PRO A 318 23.23 11.10 12.65
CA PRO A 318 22.18 11.94 12.10
C PRO A 318 21.59 11.45 10.77
N ALA A 319 22.30 10.60 10.03
CA ALA A 319 21.80 10.02 8.78
C ALA A 319 20.89 8.79 9.02
N SER A 320 20.94 8.19 10.21
CA SER A 320 20.22 6.96 10.51
C SER A 320 18.72 7.20 10.81
N PRO A 321 17.85 6.19 10.57
CA PRO A 321 16.47 6.23 11.02
C PRO A 321 16.34 6.16 12.54
N GLU A 322 17.29 5.52 13.24
CA GLU A 322 17.33 5.47 14.70
C GLU A 322 17.50 6.86 15.33
N TYR A 323 18.40 7.68 14.80
CA TYR A 323 18.55 9.06 15.25
C TYR A 323 17.28 9.88 14.96
N GLU A 324 16.74 9.77 13.74
CA GLU A 324 15.53 10.50 13.34
C GLU A 324 14.34 10.18 14.27
N VAL A 325 14.06 8.90 14.56
CA VAL A 325 12.94 8.53 15.42
C VAL A 325 13.13 9.01 16.86
N LEU A 326 14.35 9.02 17.38
CA LEU A 326 14.63 9.58 18.70
C LEU A 326 14.35 11.08 18.76
N GLN A 327 14.78 11.85 17.75
CA GLN A 327 14.45 13.28 17.69
C GLN A 327 12.94 13.55 17.65
N LEU A 328 12.21 12.71 16.91
CA LEU A 328 10.75 12.80 16.84
C LEU A 328 10.07 12.40 18.15
N LEU A 329 10.57 11.39 18.86
CA LEU A 329 10.04 10.97 20.16
C LEU A 329 10.36 11.96 21.28
N ASP A 330 11.55 12.57 21.25
CA ASP A 330 12.03 13.54 22.23
C ASP A 330 11.41 14.94 22.03
N THR A 331 10.67 15.17 20.93
CA THR A 331 9.93 16.42 20.73
C THR A 331 8.89 16.63 21.84
N PRO A 332 8.83 17.78 22.53
CA PRO A 332 7.91 17.99 23.65
C PRO A 332 6.42 17.74 23.31
N ASP A 333 5.67 17.23 24.28
CA ASP A 333 4.25 16.83 24.12
C ASP A 333 3.34 17.98 23.72
N ASP A 334 3.67 19.21 24.12
CA ASP A 334 2.96 20.44 23.78
C ASP A 334 3.38 21.05 22.42
N GLN A 335 4.42 20.50 21.78
CA GLN A 335 5.01 21.06 20.56
C GLN A 335 4.93 20.14 19.34
N TYR A 336 4.87 18.82 19.53
CA TYR A 336 5.02 17.87 18.41
C TYR A 336 3.98 18.08 17.32
N VAL A 337 2.72 18.34 17.68
CA VAL A 337 1.64 18.56 16.70
C VAL A 337 1.96 19.73 15.78
N ALA A 338 2.35 20.88 16.35
CA ALA A 338 2.66 22.07 15.58
C ALA A 338 3.89 21.85 14.68
N LYS A 339 4.99 21.30 15.25
CA LYS A 339 6.23 21.05 14.52
C LYS A 339 6.06 20.04 13.38
N PHE A 340 5.35 18.94 13.61
CA PHE A 340 5.15 17.91 12.59
C PHE A 340 4.21 18.41 11.49
N THR A 341 3.16 19.15 11.86
CA THR A 341 2.26 19.80 10.89
C THR A 341 3.01 20.80 10.02
N GLU A 342 3.90 21.62 10.60
CA GLU A 342 4.74 22.55 9.85
C GLU A 342 5.71 21.83 8.90
N ARG A 343 6.33 20.72 9.34
CA ARG A 343 7.22 19.89 8.52
C ARG A 343 6.48 19.33 7.30
N VAL A 344 5.31 18.73 7.50
CA VAL A 344 4.46 18.20 6.41
C VAL A 344 4.01 19.30 5.45
N ASN A 345 3.53 20.43 5.97
CA ASN A 345 3.12 21.57 5.14
C ASN A 345 4.28 22.13 4.30
N SER A 346 5.46 22.25 4.91
CA SER A 346 6.65 22.75 4.23
C SER A 346 7.10 21.80 3.12
N TYR A 347 7.06 20.50 3.36
CA TYR A 347 7.30 19.48 2.34
C TYR A 347 6.31 19.58 1.18
N LEU A 348 4.99 19.62 1.45
CA LEU A 348 3.98 19.71 0.39
C LEU A 348 4.09 21.01 -0.41
N LYS A 349 4.48 22.12 0.21
CA LYS A 349 4.80 23.37 -0.50
C LYS A 349 5.99 23.21 -1.44
N ARG A 350 7.04 22.50 -1.03
CA ARG A 350 8.21 22.20 -1.88
C ARG A 350 7.81 21.32 -3.06
N VAL A 351 7.05 20.25 -2.82
CA VAL A 351 6.49 19.40 -3.89
C VAL A 351 5.67 20.24 -4.87
N ALA A 352 4.76 21.09 -4.38
CA ALA A 352 3.95 21.96 -5.23
C ALA A 352 4.79 22.99 -6.01
N SER A 353 5.84 23.54 -5.42
CA SER A 353 6.70 24.51 -6.11
C SER A 353 7.40 23.91 -7.32
N ARG A 354 7.67 22.60 -7.33
CA ARG A 354 8.24 21.91 -8.50
C ARG A 354 7.30 21.87 -9.70
N PHE A 355 6.00 22.07 -9.50
CA PHE A 355 5.01 22.21 -10.57
C PHE A 355 4.80 23.67 -11.01
N ALA A 356 5.28 24.65 -10.23
CA ALA A 356 5.08 26.08 -10.47
C ALA A 356 6.26 26.78 -11.18
N THR A 357 7.31 26.03 -11.53
CA THR A 357 8.50 26.53 -12.23
C THR A 357 8.26 26.72 -13.74
N ASN A 358 9.28 27.19 -14.46
CA ASN A 358 9.25 27.24 -15.93
C ASN A 358 8.95 25.86 -16.56
N GLU A 359 8.57 25.86 -17.83
CA GLU A 359 8.10 24.67 -18.56
C GLU A 359 9.11 23.50 -18.53
N ILE A 360 10.40 23.78 -18.70
CA ILE A 360 11.47 22.77 -18.72
C ILE A 360 11.57 22.08 -17.35
N THR A 361 11.64 22.87 -16.29
CA THR A 361 11.74 22.34 -14.92
C THR A 361 10.46 21.59 -14.51
N ARG A 362 9.29 22.06 -14.96
CA ARG A 362 8.01 21.38 -14.72
C ARG A 362 7.96 20.02 -15.43
N GLN A 363 8.40 19.94 -16.68
CA GLN A 363 8.48 18.66 -17.41
C GLN A 363 9.43 17.68 -16.70
N ALA A 364 10.62 18.13 -16.29
CA ALA A 364 11.57 17.29 -15.58
C ALA A 364 10.98 16.72 -14.28
N ALA A 365 10.26 17.55 -13.51
CA ALA A 365 9.59 17.09 -12.30
C ALA A 365 8.52 16.02 -12.57
N ILE A 366 7.75 16.15 -13.66
CA ILE A 366 6.75 15.14 -14.05
C ILE A 366 7.43 13.84 -14.45
N ASP A 367 8.49 13.90 -15.27
CA ASP A 367 9.24 12.71 -15.68
C ASP A 367 9.81 11.96 -14.45
N GLU A 368 10.36 12.69 -13.49
CA GLU A 368 10.90 12.15 -12.24
C GLU A 368 9.80 11.50 -11.39
N TYR A 369 8.64 12.12 -11.25
CA TYR A 369 7.53 11.54 -10.50
C TYR A 369 6.92 10.33 -11.20
N MET A 370 6.82 10.32 -12.53
CA MET A 370 6.38 9.13 -13.27
C MET A 370 7.37 7.98 -13.11
N LEU A 371 8.67 8.25 -13.13
CA LEU A 371 9.71 7.26 -12.84
C LEU A 371 9.56 6.73 -11.40
N PHE A 372 9.33 7.62 -10.43
CA PHE A 372 9.12 7.24 -9.04
C PHE A 372 7.87 6.38 -8.83
N ALA A 373 6.75 6.71 -9.49
CA ALA A 373 5.54 5.90 -9.49
C ALA A 373 5.80 4.50 -10.07
N GLU A 374 6.57 4.42 -11.15
CA GLU A 374 6.96 3.14 -11.74
C GLU A 374 7.81 2.28 -10.80
N GLY A 375 8.76 2.89 -10.08
CA GLY A 375 9.56 2.17 -9.09
C GLY A 375 8.68 1.47 -8.05
N ARG A 376 7.67 2.17 -7.54
CA ARG A 376 6.69 1.59 -6.60
C ARG A 376 5.82 0.50 -7.24
N ARG A 377 5.39 0.68 -8.49
CA ARG A 377 4.65 -0.36 -9.23
C ARG A 377 5.48 -1.62 -9.41
N ARG A 378 6.78 -1.49 -9.70
CA ARG A 378 7.72 -2.63 -9.82
C ARG A 378 7.91 -3.33 -8.48
N LEU A 379 8.08 -2.59 -7.39
CA LEU A 379 8.13 -3.15 -6.03
C LEU A 379 6.84 -3.90 -5.67
N TYR A 380 5.68 -3.35 -6.03
CA TYR A 380 4.37 -3.99 -5.81
C TYR A 380 4.19 -5.26 -6.64
N LYS A 381 4.57 -5.25 -7.92
CA LYS A 381 4.48 -6.40 -8.81
C LYS A 381 5.52 -7.48 -8.51
N GLY A 382 6.63 -7.14 -7.84
CA GLY A 382 7.84 -7.95 -7.74
C GLY A 382 8.73 -7.84 -8.99
N PHE A 383 10.04 -8.00 -8.84
CA PHE A 383 11.00 -7.93 -9.96
C PHE A 383 10.78 -9.08 -10.96
N GLU A 384 10.68 -8.73 -12.25
CA GLU A 384 10.37 -9.66 -13.36
C GLU A 384 11.30 -10.88 -13.41
N ASP A 385 12.59 -10.70 -13.12
CA ASP A 385 13.60 -11.76 -13.22
C ASP A 385 13.63 -12.73 -12.02
N SER A 386 12.80 -12.48 -11.01
CA SER A 386 12.84 -13.20 -9.73
C SER A 386 11.65 -14.14 -9.48
N LYS A 387 10.74 -14.29 -10.46
CA LYS A 387 9.51 -15.10 -10.28
C LYS A 387 9.68 -16.54 -10.76
N PRO A 388 9.78 -17.54 -9.87
CA PRO A 388 9.06 -18.78 -10.06
C PRO A 388 7.57 -18.48 -9.86
N ASP A 389 6.73 -19.08 -10.71
CA ASP A 389 5.26 -19.02 -10.74
C ASP A 389 4.61 -18.54 -9.42
N GLY A 390 4.05 -17.32 -9.43
CA GLY A 390 3.09 -16.88 -8.42
C GLY A 390 3.57 -15.96 -7.28
N ALA A 391 4.71 -15.28 -7.35
CA ALA A 391 5.24 -14.47 -6.22
C ALA A 391 5.02 -12.94 -6.28
N GLY A 392 4.02 -12.44 -7.01
CA GLY A 392 3.63 -11.02 -6.96
C GLY A 392 2.12 -10.86 -6.88
N LEU A 393 1.64 -9.77 -6.27
CA LEU A 393 0.22 -9.34 -6.23
C LEU A 393 -0.29 -8.92 -7.62
N ASP A 394 0.22 -9.51 -8.71
CA ASP A 394 -0.23 -9.30 -10.09
C ASP A 394 -1.50 -10.11 -10.37
N GLU A 395 -2.40 -10.16 -9.37
CA GLU A 395 -3.76 -10.68 -9.46
C GLU A 395 -4.65 -9.77 -10.32
N PHE A 396 -4.20 -8.53 -10.52
CA PHE A 396 -4.90 -7.51 -11.30
C PHE A 396 -4.15 -7.26 -12.61
N ARG A 397 -4.46 -8.05 -13.65
CA ARG A 397 -3.92 -7.80 -15.01
C ARG A 397 -4.52 -6.54 -15.61
N LEU A 398 -3.75 -5.82 -16.43
CA LEU A 398 -4.18 -4.60 -17.13
C LEU A 398 -4.45 -3.38 -16.23
N THR A 399 -3.93 -3.38 -15.01
CA THR A 399 -4.29 -2.41 -13.97
C THR A 399 -3.21 -1.38 -13.69
N LEU A 400 -1.96 -1.83 -13.77
CA LEU A 400 -0.78 -1.02 -13.56
C LEU A 400 0.08 -1.12 -14.81
N PRO A 401 0.50 0.02 -15.40
CA PRO A 401 1.43 0.00 -16.51
C PRO A 401 2.79 -0.54 -16.07
N ILE A 402 3.53 -1.05 -17.04
CA ILE A 402 4.95 -1.37 -16.96
C ILE A 402 5.69 -0.38 -17.85
N ALA A 403 6.71 0.27 -17.32
CA ALA A 403 7.63 1.07 -18.12
C ALA A 403 8.62 0.15 -18.83
N MET A 404 8.78 0.34 -20.14
CA MET A 404 9.82 -0.36 -20.92
C MET A 404 11.16 0.38 -20.89
N GLN A 405 11.20 1.57 -20.28
CA GLN A 405 12.40 2.40 -20.11
C GLN A 405 12.37 3.13 -18.75
N PRO A 406 13.54 3.40 -18.14
CA PRO A 406 14.86 2.88 -18.52
C PRO A 406 15.00 1.38 -18.19
N ASP A 407 15.86 0.69 -18.94
CA ASP A 407 16.26 -0.70 -18.70
C ASP A 407 17.81 -0.78 -18.63
N PRO A 408 18.43 -1.22 -17.51
CA PRO A 408 17.79 -1.69 -16.28
C PRO A 408 17.08 -0.58 -15.51
N PHE A 409 16.00 -0.93 -14.83
CA PHE A 409 15.27 0.01 -13.99
C PHE A 409 16.03 0.26 -12.67
N ILE A 410 16.18 1.53 -12.30
CA ILE A 410 16.82 1.95 -11.06
C ILE A 410 15.74 2.40 -10.06
N LEU A 411 15.71 1.80 -8.88
CA LEU A 411 14.82 2.23 -7.81
C LEU A 411 15.17 3.65 -7.35
N THR A 412 14.15 4.44 -7.08
CA THR A 412 14.27 5.82 -6.64
C THR A 412 13.49 6.05 -5.35
N ASN A 413 13.96 7.02 -4.57
CA ASN A 413 13.30 7.52 -3.38
C ASN A 413 13.00 9.01 -3.54
N MET A 414 11.95 9.45 -2.86
CA MET A 414 11.71 10.87 -2.69
C MET A 414 12.54 11.40 -1.52
N THR A 415 12.85 12.68 -1.52
CA THR A 415 13.52 13.39 -0.43
C THR A 415 12.56 14.36 0.27
N GLU A 416 12.95 14.88 1.43
CA GLU A 416 12.18 15.90 2.13
C GLU A 416 12.10 17.26 1.37
N THR A 417 12.94 17.46 0.35
CA THR A 417 12.85 18.61 -0.57
C THR A 417 11.84 18.38 -1.70
N GLY A 418 11.24 17.19 -1.79
CA GLY A 418 10.36 16.79 -2.89
C GLY A 418 11.11 16.43 -4.17
N GLU A 419 12.44 16.25 -4.09
CA GLU A 419 13.27 15.75 -5.19
C GLU A 419 13.24 14.23 -5.23
N ILE A 420 13.48 13.68 -6.43
CA ILE A 420 13.67 12.25 -6.62
C ILE A 420 15.17 11.97 -6.71
N GLN A 421 15.64 11.02 -5.91
CA GLN A 421 17.02 10.55 -5.94
C GLN A 421 17.07 9.06 -6.21
N VAL A 422 18.22 8.58 -6.68
CA VAL A 422 18.48 7.13 -6.74
C VAL A 422 18.45 6.59 -5.32
N MET A 423 17.72 5.49 -5.12
CA MET A 423 17.69 4.80 -3.84
C MET A 423 19.11 4.28 -3.54
N PRO A 424 19.68 4.56 -2.35
CA PRO A 424 20.98 4.04 -1.97
C PRO A 424 21.04 2.52 -2.12
N GLU A 425 22.21 1.98 -2.47
CA GLU A 425 22.34 0.56 -2.81
C GLU A 425 21.97 -0.34 -1.62
N GLU A 426 22.37 0.06 -0.41
CA GLU A 426 22.03 -0.60 0.84
C GLU A 426 20.52 -0.66 1.11
N GLU A 427 19.76 0.35 0.69
CA GLU A 427 18.30 0.36 0.77
C GLU A 427 17.68 -0.48 -0.35
N ALA A 428 18.21 -0.36 -1.57
CA ALA A 428 17.71 -1.10 -2.73
C ALA A 428 17.87 -2.62 -2.57
N VAL A 429 18.94 -3.09 -1.92
CA VAL A 429 19.17 -4.52 -1.64
C VAL A 429 18.04 -5.12 -0.81
N ILE A 430 17.46 -4.37 0.14
CA ILE A 430 16.33 -4.83 0.97
C ILE A 430 15.14 -5.27 0.11
N PHE A 431 14.94 -4.60 -1.03
CA PHE A 431 13.84 -4.89 -1.94
C PHE A 431 14.21 -5.82 -3.11
N LYS A 432 15.50 -5.92 -3.43
CA LYS A 432 16.02 -6.77 -4.52
C LYS A 432 16.28 -8.20 -4.09
N GLU A 433 16.64 -8.45 -2.82
CA GLU A 433 16.67 -9.82 -2.32
C GLU A 433 15.22 -10.33 -2.30
N PRO A 434 14.86 -11.41 -3.04
CA PRO A 434 13.62 -12.09 -2.73
C PRO A 434 13.67 -12.41 -1.24
N LEU A 435 12.56 -12.19 -0.52
CA LEU A 435 12.39 -12.52 0.89
C LEU A 435 12.44 -14.07 1.08
N ARG A 436 13.58 -14.67 0.71
CA ARG A 436 13.83 -16.09 0.44
C ARG A 436 14.43 -16.78 1.65
N LYS A 437 14.87 -16.03 2.67
CA LYS A 437 15.59 -16.53 3.85
C LYS A 437 14.72 -17.27 4.88
N SER A 438 13.52 -17.76 4.52
CA SER A 438 12.77 -18.74 5.34
C SER A 438 12.83 -20.18 4.80
N ARG A 439 13.46 -20.43 3.65
CA ARG A 439 13.55 -21.79 3.07
C ARG A 439 14.70 -22.67 3.58
N ASP A 440 15.69 -22.09 4.28
CA ASP A 440 16.89 -22.82 4.72
C ASP A 440 16.84 -23.29 6.18
N THR A 441 15.66 -23.39 6.81
CA THR A 441 15.52 -24.23 8.00
C THR A 441 15.58 -25.71 7.59
N PRO A 442 16.57 -26.49 8.07
CA PRO A 442 16.70 -27.89 7.72
C PRO A 442 15.57 -28.69 8.38
N GLY A 443 14.57 -29.05 7.58
CA GLY A 443 13.41 -29.81 8.01
C GLY A 443 12.61 -30.28 6.81
N SER A 444 13.22 -31.12 5.98
CA SER A 444 12.53 -31.81 4.90
C SER A 444 11.35 -32.62 5.45
N HIS A 445 10.13 -32.14 5.18
CA HIS A 445 8.94 -32.98 5.21
C HIS A 445 8.31 -32.99 3.81
N PRO A 446 7.88 -34.16 3.33
CA PRO A 446 7.49 -34.34 1.94
C PRO A 446 6.27 -33.49 1.64
N VAL A 447 6.21 -33.00 0.40
CA VAL A 447 5.01 -32.41 -0.20
C VAL A 447 3.86 -33.39 -0.04
N VAL A 448 3.05 -33.20 1.00
CA VAL A 448 1.80 -33.95 1.15
C VAL A 448 0.84 -33.36 0.13
N ARG A 449 0.56 -34.12 -0.93
CA ARG A 449 -0.65 -33.91 -1.73
C ARG A 449 -1.84 -34.16 -0.80
N TRP A 450 -2.38 -33.10 -0.22
CA TRP A 450 -3.60 -33.20 0.60
C TRP A 450 -4.79 -33.37 -0.34
N ALA A 451 -5.25 -34.62 -0.45
CA ALA A 451 -6.56 -34.94 -0.97
C ALA A 451 -7.62 -34.24 -0.11
N SER A 452 -8.61 -33.65 -0.77
CA SER A 452 -9.82 -33.08 -0.21
C SER A 452 -10.47 -34.01 0.81
N ARG A 453 -10.31 -33.74 2.11
CA ARG A 453 -11.20 -34.09 3.24
C ARG A 453 -10.45 -33.84 4.56
N GLY A 454 -10.73 -32.70 5.19
CA GLY A 454 -10.19 -32.37 6.51
C GLY A 454 -10.79 -31.06 7.02
N GLY A 455 -12.05 -31.11 7.47
CA GLY A 455 -12.65 -30.01 8.21
C GLY A 455 -12.05 -29.93 9.62
N CYS A 456 -11.79 -28.71 10.08
CA CYS A 456 -11.37 -28.44 11.46
C CYS A 456 -12.57 -28.67 12.41
N PRO A 457 -12.36 -29.17 13.65
CA PRO A 457 -13.44 -29.56 14.54
C PRO A 457 -14.10 -28.32 15.15
N ALA A 458 -15.33 -28.04 14.73
CA ALA A 458 -16.20 -27.08 15.41
C ALA A 458 -16.38 -27.48 16.87
N ARG A 459 -15.95 -26.62 17.81
CA ARG A 459 -16.39 -26.70 19.20
C ARG A 459 -17.89 -26.42 19.24
N ARG A 460 -18.66 -27.44 19.65
CA ARG A 460 -20.06 -27.29 20.05
C ARG A 460 -20.17 -26.27 21.18
N ARG A 461 -20.98 -25.23 20.98
CA ARG A 461 -21.94 -24.75 21.98
C ARG A 461 -23.28 -24.56 21.30
#